data_AF-A0A831KT63-F1
#
_entry.id   AF-A0A831KT63-F1
#
_cell.length_a   1.000
_cell.length_b   1.000
_cell.length_c   1.000
_cell.angle_alpha   90.00
_cell.angle_beta   90.00
_cell.angle_gamma   90.00
#
_symmetry.space_group_name_H-M   'P 1'
#
loop_
_entity.id
_entity.type
_entity.pdbx_description
1 polymer ?
#
loop_
_entity_poly.entity_id
_entity_poly.type
_entity_poly.pdbx_seq_one_letter_code
_entity_poly.pdbx_strand_id
1 'polypeptide(L)'
;MKSAQIQIVKSDTFEDALGRNPHLREYIEKFKKREGTLPTFVPSLTRDMKNLPRPNLIYPVGDPIFIHIYTDREGERRYIAIEPTLKKGDEERFQEIMDKMLELAPYEEVPKNG
;
A
#
# COMPACT_ATOMS: atom_id res chain seq x y z
N MET A 1 4.65 -28.35 9.98
CA MET A 1 4.05 -27.02 10.10
C MET A 1 3.66 -26.56 8.70
N LYS A 2 2.40 -26.23 8.45
CA LYS A 2 1.97 -25.72 7.14
C LYS A 2 2.50 -24.30 7.00
N SER A 3 3.38 -24.08 6.03
CA SER A 3 3.77 -22.75 5.57
C SER A 3 2.49 -21.99 5.26
N ALA A 4 2.21 -20.91 5.98
CA ALA A 4 1.13 -20.02 5.62
C ALA A 4 1.52 -19.38 4.29
N GLN A 5 1.01 -19.93 3.18
CA GLN A 5 0.98 -19.19 1.92
C GLN A 5 0.22 -17.92 2.24
N ILE A 6 0.92 -16.78 2.34
CA ILE A 6 0.27 -15.49 2.39
C ILE A 6 -0.40 -15.35 1.03
N GLN A 7 -1.67 -15.72 0.95
CA GLN A 7 -2.49 -15.39 -0.21
C GLN A 7 -2.56 -13.87 -0.24
N ILE A 8 -1.83 -13.27 -1.18
CA ILE A 8 -1.96 -11.85 -1.48
C ILE A 8 -3.38 -11.68 -2.01
N VAL A 9 -4.31 -11.32 -1.12
CA VAL A 9 -5.70 -11.08 -1.49
C VAL A 9 -5.73 -9.79 -2.29
N LYS A 10 -5.69 -9.87 -3.61
CA LYS A 10 -5.86 -8.68 -4.46
C LYS A 10 -7.32 -8.23 -4.39
N SER A 11 -7.52 -6.92 -4.36
CA SER A 11 -8.85 -6.35 -4.58
C SER A 11 -9.10 -6.29 -6.08
N ASP A 12 -10.11 -7.01 -6.54
CA ASP A 12 -10.42 -7.15 -7.96
C ASP A 12 -11.13 -5.90 -8.53
N THR A 13 -11.84 -5.16 -7.67
CA THR A 13 -12.53 -3.91 -7.99
C THR A 13 -12.04 -2.73 -7.14
N PHE A 14 -12.32 -1.51 -7.60
CA PHE A 14 -11.93 -0.31 -6.87
C PHE A 14 -12.77 -0.15 -5.60
N GLU A 15 -14.04 -0.51 -5.66
CA GLU A 15 -15.00 -0.48 -4.56
C GLU A 15 -14.56 -1.45 -3.44
N ASP A 16 -14.13 -2.66 -3.80
CA ASP A 16 -13.58 -3.62 -2.84
C ASP A 16 -12.29 -3.09 -2.20
N ALA A 17 -11.41 -2.51 -3.02
CA ALA A 17 -10.15 -1.94 -2.56
C ALA A 17 -10.41 -0.83 -1.52
N LEU A 18 -11.30 0.11 -1.83
CA LEU A 18 -11.69 1.18 -0.92
C LEU A 18 -12.35 0.62 0.34
N GLY A 19 -13.24 -0.36 0.20
CA GLY A 19 -13.93 -1.03 1.30
C GLY A 19 -12.97 -1.62 2.33
N ARG A 20 -11.95 -2.33 1.86
CA ARG A 20 -10.96 -3.02 2.70
C ARG A 20 -9.84 -2.11 3.22
N ASN A 21 -9.55 -1.01 2.53
CA ASN A 21 -8.37 -0.18 2.79
C ASN A 21 -8.76 1.28 3.14
N PRO A 22 -8.96 1.59 4.44
CA PRO A 22 -9.30 2.94 4.88
C PRO A 22 -8.29 4.01 4.47
N HIS A 23 -7.00 3.71 4.52
CA HIS A 23 -5.91 4.61 4.10
C HIS A 23 -5.96 4.92 2.59
N LEU A 24 -6.36 3.95 1.75
CA LEU A 24 -6.58 4.20 0.32
C LEU A 24 -7.70 5.21 0.11
N ARG A 25 -8.83 5.04 0.80
CA ARG A 25 -9.96 5.99 0.71
C ARG A 25 -9.54 7.40 1.14
N GLU A 26 -8.87 7.52 2.28
CA GLU A 26 -8.37 8.79 2.78
C GLU A 26 -7.41 9.46 1.78
N TYR A 27 -6.52 8.68 1.19
CA TYR A 27 -5.60 9.16 0.17
C TYR A 27 -6.34 9.72 -1.06
N ILE A 28 -7.32 8.97 -1.59
CA ILE A 28 -8.11 9.37 -2.76
C ILE A 28 -8.86 10.68 -2.51
N GLU A 29 -9.49 10.81 -1.33
CA GLU A 29 -10.23 12.02 -0.95
C GLU A 29 -9.30 13.24 -0.88
N LYS A 30 -8.14 13.10 -0.23
CA LYS A 30 -7.13 14.16 -0.16
C LYS A 30 -6.57 14.50 -1.54
N PHE A 31 -6.28 13.50 -2.35
CA PHE A 31 -5.78 13.69 -3.71
C PHE A 31 -6.79 14.44 -4.57
N LYS A 32 -8.06 14.02 -4.58
CA LYS A 32 -9.13 14.71 -5.31
C LYS A 32 -9.27 16.16 -4.88
N LYS A 33 -9.20 16.43 -3.57
CA LYS A 33 -9.25 17.80 -3.04
C LYS A 33 -8.07 18.65 -3.49
N ARG A 34 -6.87 18.09 -3.55
CA ARG A 34 -5.64 18.80 -3.93
C ARG A 34 -5.51 18.99 -5.44
N GLU A 35 -5.67 17.93 -6.22
CA GLU A 35 -5.42 17.93 -7.67
C GLU A 35 -6.68 18.15 -8.53
N GLY A 36 -7.88 17.98 -7.98
CA GLY A 36 -9.14 18.15 -8.70
C GLY A 36 -9.50 16.99 -9.64
N THR A 37 -8.71 15.91 -9.66
CA THR A 37 -8.93 14.74 -10.50
C THR A 37 -8.96 13.46 -9.66
N LEU A 38 -9.51 12.39 -10.23
CA LEU A 38 -9.48 11.05 -9.64
C LEU A 38 -8.56 10.15 -10.47
N PRO A 39 -7.71 9.33 -9.83
CA PRO A 39 -6.91 8.34 -10.52
C PRO A 39 -7.79 7.21 -11.06
N THR A 40 -7.35 6.62 -12.17
CA THR A 40 -7.94 5.38 -12.68
C THR A 40 -7.40 4.19 -11.90
N PHE A 41 -8.28 3.38 -11.33
CA PHE A 41 -7.88 2.14 -10.68
C PHE A 41 -7.59 1.06 -11.72
N VAL A 42 -6.46 0.38 -11.56
CA VAL A 42 -5.96 -0.63 -12.48
C VAL A 42 -5.52 -1.84 -11.67
N PRO A 43 -6.26 -2.97 -11.69
CA PRO A 43 -5.90 -4.16 -10.92
C PRO A 43 -4.54 -4.78 -11.28
N SER A 44 -4.09 -4.57 -12.52
CA SER A 44 -2.80 -5.06 -13.01
C SER A 44 -2.21 -4.10 -14.06
N LEU A 45 -0.93 -3.75 -13.90
CA LEU A 45 -0.22 -2.95 -14.89
C LEU A 45 0.07 -3.74 -16.16
N THR A 46 -0.18 -3.14 -17.32
CA THR A 46 0.35 -3.61 -18.60
C THR A 46 1.63 -2.84 -18.96
N ARG A 47 2.49 -3.44 -19.81
CA ARG A 47 3.76 -2.81 -20.24
C ARG A 47 3.53 -1.48 -20.95
N ASP A 48 2.45 -1.35 -21.71
CA ASP A 48 2.14 -0.16 -22.50
C ASP A 48 1.84 1.06 -21.63
N MET A 49 1.33 0.84 -20.41
CA MET A 49 1.00 1.92 -19.47
C MET A 49 2.23 2.70 -19.01
N LYS A 50 3.43 2.12 -19.12
CA LYS A 50 4.70 2.82 -18.84
C LYS A 50 4.88 4.07 -19.73
N ASN A 51 4.38 4.00 -20.95
CA ASN A 51 4.57 5.02 -21.98
C ASN A 51 3.47 6.10 -21.98
N LEU A 52 2.50 6.03 -21.07
CA LEU A 52 1.49 7.08 -20.94
C LEU A 52 2.18 8.42 -20.66
N PRO A 53 1.91 9.48 -21.44
CA PRO A 53 2.62 10.75 -21.32
C PRO A 53 2.28 11.48 -20.02
N ARG A 54 1.00 11.46 -19.63
CA ARG A 54 0.50 12.05 -18.37
C ARG A 54 -0.38 11.03 -17.63
N PRO A 55 0.22 10.02 -16.97
CA PRO A 55 -0.56 9.03 -16.24
C PRO A 55 -1.29 9.66 -15.05
N ASN A 56 -2.35 8.99 -14.59
CA ASN A 56 -3.06 9.24 -13.34
C ASN A 56 -3.73 7.92 -12.93
N LEU A 57 -2.92 7.00 -12.39
CA LEU A 57 -3.23 5.58 -12.23
C LEU A 57 -2.91 5.09 -10.83
N ILE A 58 -3.81 4.33 -10.22
CA ILE A 58 -3.56 3.59 -8.99
C ILE A 58 -3.66 2.09 -9.24
N TYR A 59 -2.70 1.34 -8.73
CA TYR A 59 -2.69 -0.12 -8.81
C TYR A 59 -2.18 -0.76 -7.52
N PRO A 60 -2.70 -1.94 -7.14
CA PRO A 60 -2.21 -2.69 -5.99
C PRO A 60 -0.86 -3.34 -6.31
N VAL A 61 0.07 -3.33 -5.34
CA VAL A 61 1.32 -4.10 -5.40
C VAL A 61 1.32 -5.29 -4.43
N GLY A 62 0.38 -5.29 -3.48
CA GLY A 62 0.01 -6.37 -2.57
C GLY A 62 -0.84 -5.76 -1.47
N ASP A 63 -1.95 -6.38 -1.05
CA ASP A 63 -2.83 -5.80 -0.02
C ASP A 63 -2.09 -5.77 1.34
N PRO A 64 -2.02 -4.63 2.06
CA PRO A 64 -2.78 -3.38 1.91
C PRO A 64 -2.03 -2.20 1.24
N ILE A 65 -1.19 -2.44 0.25
CA ILE A 65 -0.28 -1.46 -0.38
C ILE A 65 -0.65 -1.18 -1.84
N PHE A 66 -0.75 0.10 -2.18
CA PHE A 66 -1.02 0.59 -3.53
C PHE A 66 0.07 1.57 -3.99
N ILE A 67 0.25 1.68 -5.31
CA ILE A 67 1.09 2.71 -5.91
C ILE A 67 0.21 3.63 -6.73
N HIS A 68 0.39 4.94 -6.52
CA HIS A 68 -0.15 5.98 -7.38
C HIS A 68 0.94 6.57 -8.26
N ILE A 69 0.77 6.42 -9.57
CA ILE A 69 1.55 7.14 -10.58
C ILE A 69 0.69 8.26 -11.15
N TYR A 70 1.16 9.51 -11.04
CA TYR A 70 0.53 10.62 -11.74
C TYR A 70 1.53 11.68 -12.21
N THR A 71 1.13 12.46 -13.21
CA THR A 71 1.84 13.68 -13.58
C THR A 71 1.24 14.87 -12.83
N ASP A 72 2.05 15.58 -12.05
CA ASP A 72 1.62 16.74 -11.29
C ASP A 72 1.42 17.99 -12.17
N ARG A 73 1.10 19.11 -11.52
CA ARG A 73 0.83 20.39 -12.20
C ARG A 73 2.07 21.00 -12.83
N GLU A 74 3.26 20.65 -12.35
CA GLU A 74 4.55 21.09 -12.88
C GLU A 74 4.97 20.24 -14.10
N GLY A 75 4.24 19.15 -14.38
CA GLY A 75 4.55 18.22 -15.45
C GLY A 75 5.44 17.07 -15.01
N GLU A 76 5.77 16.99 -13.72
CA GLU A 76 6.66 15.97 -13.17
C GLU A 76 5.91 14.68 -12.84
N ARG A 77 6.53 13.54 -13.16
CA ARG A 77 5.96 12.22 -12.86
C ARG A 77 6.24 11.85 -11.41
N ARG A 78 5.19 11.64 -10.61
CA ARG A 78 5.25 11.22 -9.21
C ARG A 78 4.87 9.75 -9.06
N TYR A 79 5.52 9.09 -8.10
CA TYR A 79 5.24 7.72 -7.67
C TYR A 79 5.04 7.76 -6.16
N ILE A 80 3.84 7.48 -5.68
CA ILE A 80 3.48 7.55 -4.27
C ILE A 80 3.04 6.17 -3.79
N ALA A 81 3.68 5.67 -2.74
CA ALA A 81 3.19 4.51 -2.00
C ALA A 81 2.03 4.93 -1.10
N ILE A 82 0.94 4.16 -1.14
CA ILE A 82 -0.24 4.34 -0.31
C ILE A 82 -0.34 3.11 0.58
N GLU A 83 -0.02 3.29 1.84
CA GLU A 83 0.04 2.23 2.86
C GLU A 83 -0.60 2.71 4.16
N PRO A 84 -1.00 1.79 5.05
CA PRO A 84 -1.44 2.16 6.39
C PRO A 84 -0.32 2.86 7.15
N THR A 85 -0.65 3.94 7.85
CA THR A 85 0.29 4.65 8.73
C THR A 85 -0.12 4.45 10.19
N LEU A 86 0.87 4.44 11.09
CA LEU A 86 0.60 4.49 12.53
C LEU A 86 -0.16 5.78 12.87
N LYS A 87 -1.16 5.69 13.75
CA LYS A 87 -1.85 6.87 14.25
C LYS A 87 -1.02 7.50 15.35
N LYS A 88 -1.23 8.80 15.54
CA LYS A 88 -0.65 9.52 16.67
C LYS A 88 -1.11 8.85 17.98
N GLY A 89 -0.15 8.39 18.79
CA GLY A 89 -0.40 7.65 20.03
C GLY A 89 -0.22 6.12 19.91
N ASP A 90 -0.10 5.56 18.69
CA ASP A 90 0.24 4.14 18.53
C ASP A 90 1.74 3.87 18.73
N GLU A 91 2.58 4.91 18.76
CA GLU A 91 4.05 4.82 18.84
C GLU A 91 4.53 4.10 20.11
N GLU A 92 3.98 4.45 21.27
CA GLU A 92 4.35 3.81 22.54
C GLU A 92 4.02 2.32 22.52
N ARG A 93 2.80 1.99 22.07
CA ARG A 93 2.36 0.59 21.95
C ARG A 93 3.17 -0.18 20.90
N PHE A 94 3.53 0.45 19.80
CA PHE A 94 4.39 -0.14 18.79
C PHE A 94 5.76 -0.49 19.37
N GLN A 95 6.36 0.44 20.12
CA GLN A 95 7.65 0.21 20.77
C GLN A 95 7.58 -0.92 21.80
N GLU A 96 6.55 -0.94 22.64
CA GLU A 96 6.33 -2.02 23.62
C GLU A 96 6.23 -3.41 22.96
N ILE A 97 5.55 -3.50 21.80
CA ILE A 97 5.44 -4.75 21.05
C ILE A 97 6.80 -5.13 20.46
N MET A 98 7.51 -4.18 19.87
CA MET A 98 8.84 -4.41 19.29
C MET A 98 9.84 -4.91 20.34
N ASP A 99 9.85 -4.29 21.51
CA ASP A 99 10.74 -4.67 22.61
C ASP A 99 10.46 -6.10 23.07
N LYS A 100 9.18 -6.48 23.21
CA LYS A 100 8.79 -7.87 23.51
C LYS A 100 9.18 -8.85 22.42
N MET A 101 9.06 -8.47 21.14
CA MET A 101 9.51 -9.32 20.04
C MET A 101 11.02 -9.56 20.10
N LEU A 102 11.81 -8.54 20.41
CA LEU A 102 13.26 -8.65 20.57
C LEU A 102 13.66 -9.50 21.78
N GLU A 103 12.94 -9.39 22.89
CA GLU A 103 13.15 -10.23 24.08
C GLU A 103 12.90 -11.71 23.80
N LEU A 104 11.88 -12.01 23.00
CA LEU A 104 11.51 -13.39 22.65
C LEU A 104 12.35 -13.98 21.51
N ALA A 105 12.90 -13.15 20.62
CA ALA A 105 13.62 -13.60 19.42
C ALA A 105 14.75 -14.64 19.67
N PRO A 106 15.55 -14.56 20.75
CA PRO A 106 16.58 -15.57 21.03
C PRO A 106 16.03 -16.96 21.37
N TYR A 107 14.76 -17.05 21.77
CA TYR A 107 14.10 -18.29 22.19
C TYR A 107 13.26 -18.94 21.07
N GLU A 108 13.13 -18.27 19.92
CA GLU A 108 12.50 -18.84 18.73
C GLU A 108 13.46 -19.79 18.03
N GLU A 109 12.94 -20.94 17.58
CA GLU A 109 13.77 -21.88 16.81
C GLU A 109 14.21 -21.23 15.50
N VAL A 110 15.51 -21.31 15.18
CA VAL A 110 16.02 -20.87 13.87
C VAL A 110 15.29 -21.67 12.79
N PRO A 111 14.63 -21.01 11.82
CA PRO A 111 13.93 -21.70 10.74
C PRO A 111 14.89 -22.64 10.02
N LYS A 112 14.53 -23.93 9.91
CA LYS A 112 15.40 -24.99 9.37
C LYS A 112 15.77 -24.84 7.88
N ASN A 113 15.24 -23.83 7.20
CA ASN A 113 15.46 -23.59 5.78
C ASN A 113 16.00 -22.16 5.59
N GLY A 114 17.33 -22.04 5.63
CA GLY A 114 18.08 -20.88 5.13
C GLY A 114 18.63 -21.16 3.74
#